data_AF-A0AA86MSS3-F1
#
_entry.id   AF-A0AA86MSS3-F1
#
_cell.length_a   1.000
_cell.length_b   1.000
_cell.length_c   1.000
_cell.angle_alpha   90.00
_cell.angle_beta   90.00
_cell.angle_gamma   90.00
#
_symmetry.space_group_name_H-M   'P 1'
#
loop_
_entity.id
_entity.type
_entity.pdbx_description
1 polymer ?
#
loop_
_entity_poly.entity_id
_entity_poly.type
_entity_poly.pdbx_seq_one_letter_code
_entity_poly.pdbx_strand_id
1 'polypeptide(L)'
;MTEIFSIIKRKDERNKILISGIIIFIISLISELISLRISNMLMIRPEKALFPVLGLYLGPSGALGVAIGSLIIDVSICKYSLSIAMVNFCLNFFYSYAPYKLWYTFNIKDKCEIPNLNNIRSILKYIFIIFINYLSVSLISELSLSVLLGQNINIEIMILRFLNNYNFQVILEMLILIILSTTDIKPHIPRSKTNILKM
;
A
#
# COMPACT_ATOMS: atom_id res chain seq x y z
N MET A 1 -2.98 0.76 18.00
CA MET A 1 -3.31 2.20 17.89
C MET A 1 -2.20 3.11 18.43
N THR A 2 -1.52 2.76 19.53
CA THR A 2 -0.40 3.55 20.11
C THR A 2 0.77 3.81 19.15
N GLU A 3 1.04 2.90 18.21
CA GLU A 3 2.09 3.11 17.18
C GLU A 3 1.77 4.29 16.25
N ILE A 4 0.53 4.39 15.75
CA ILE A 4 0.12 5.43 14.78
C ILE A 4 0.22 6.84 15.39
N PHE A 5 -0.25 7.02 16.62
CA PHE A 5 -0.17 8.33 17.29
C PHE A 5 1.26 8.76 17.64
N SER A 6 2.17 7.80 17.81
CA SER A 6 3.56 8.09 18.17
C SER A 6 4.43 8.53 16.98
N ILE A 7 3.96 8.32 15.75
CA ILE A 7 4.64 8.67 14.50
C ILE A 7 4.67 10.19 14.31
N ILE A 8 3.54 10.86 14.58
CA ILE A 8 3.37 12.30 14.36
C ILE A 8 4.33 13.13 15.23
N LYS A 9 4.74 12.59 16.39
CA LYS A 9 5.63 13.29 17.33
C LYS A 9 7.11 13.28 16.95
N ARG A 10 7.57 12.37 16.07
CA ARG A 10 9.00 12.22 15.74
C ARG A 10 9.35 12.87 14.41
N LYS A 11 10.41 13.67 14.40
CA LYS A 11 10.88 14.39 13.20
C LYS A 11 11.23 13.44 12.05
N ASP A 12 11.91 12.33 12.34
CA ASP A 12 12.32 11.36 11.31
C ASP A 12 11.12 10.68 10.65
N GLU A 13 10.09 10.37 11.43
CA GLU A 13 8.87 9.74 10.92
C GLU A 13 8.03 10.72 10.09
N ARG A 14 8.00 12.01 10.46
CA ARG A 14 7.41 13.07 9.64
C ARG A 14 8.12 13.21 8.29
N ASN A 15 9.45 13.12 8.27
CA ASN A 15 10.20 13.17 7.01
C ASN A 15 9.85 11.99 6.10
N LYS A 16 9.67 10.77 6.65
CA LYS A 16 9.22 9.61 5.88
C LYS A 16 7.83 9.81 5.29
N ILE A 17 6.89 10.36 6.06
CA ILE A 17 5.54 10.70 5.56
C ILE A 17 5.64 11.67 4.38
N LEU A 18 6.43 12.73 4.52
CA LEU A 18 6.56 13.77 3.50
C LEU A 18 7.21 13.22 2.23
N ILE A 19 8.31 12.47 2.35
CA ILE A 19 9.01 11.88 1.20
C ILE A 19 8.11 10.87 0.47
N SER A 20 7.48 9.94 1.20
CA SER A 20 6.58 8.95 0.58
C SER A 20 5.35 9.61 -0.04
N GLY A 21 4.80 10.65 0.58
CA GLY A 21 3.71 11.44 0.03
C GLY A 21 4.07 12.16 -1.26
N ILE A 22 5.25 12.79 -1.33
CA ILE A 22 5.75 13.44 -2.56
C ILE A 22 5.97 12.42 -3.67
N ILE A 23 6.61 11.29 -3.38
CA ILE A 23 6.85 10.22 -4.36
C ILE A 23 5.52 9.74 -4.95
N ILE A 24 4.55 9.41 -4.09
CA ILE A 24 3.24 8.96 -4.54
C ILE A 24 2.51 10.05 -5.31
N PHE A 25 2.56 11.30 -4.87
CA PHE A 25 1.95 12.42 -5.58
C PHE A 25 2.51 12.56 -7.01
N ILE A 26 3.85 12.60 -7.16
CA ILE A 26 4.50 12.74 -8.47
C ILE A 26 4.14 11.57 -9.40
N ILE A 27 4.26 10.34 -8.91
CA ILE A 27 4.01 9.15 -9.74
C ILE A 27 2.53 9.01 -10.10
N SER A 28 1.64 9.34 -9.17
CA SER A 28 0.20 9.36 -9.44
C SER A 28 -0.16 10.45 -10.43
N LEU A 29 0.45 11.63 -10.33
CA LEU A 29 0.26 12.73 -11.28
C LEU A 29 0.72 12.34 -12.68
N ILE A 30 1.90 11.73 -12.80
CA ILE A 30 2.40 11.20 -14.08
C ILE A 30 1.47 10.12 -14.62
N SER A 31 1.01 9.19 -13.77
CA SER A 31 0.12 8.11 -14.18
C SER A 31 -1.22 8.64 -14.68
N GLU A 32 -1.77 9.69 -14.05
CA GLU A 32 -3.01 10.33 -14.48
C GLU A 32 -2.82 11.12 -15.79
N LEU A 33 -1.67 11.76 -15.99
CA LEU A 33 -1.34 12.48 -17.23
C LEU A 33 -1.11 11.55 -18.42
N ILE A 34 -0.44 10.41 -18.19
CA ILE A 34 -0.15 9.41 -19.24
C ILE A 34 -1.39 8.56 -19.54
N SER A 35 -2.27 8.36 -18.54
CA SER A 35 -3.56 7.65 -18.60
C SER A 35 -3.73 6.74 -19.82
N LEU A 36 -3.08 5.57 -19.75
CA LEU A 36 -3.37 4.43 -20.63
C LEU A 36 -4.74 3.86 -20.23
N ARG A 37 -5.82 4.55 -20.63
CA ARG A 37 -7.20 4.08 -20.46
C ARG A 37 -7.47 2.97 -21.45
N ILE A 38 -7.22 1.73 -21.05
CA ILE A 38 -7.52 0.54 -21.87
C ILE A 38 -9.04 0.40 -22.05
N SER A 39 -9.82 0.79 -21.03
CA SER A 39 -11.28 0.91 -21.06
C SER A 39 -11.76 1.82 -19.91
N ASN A 40 -12.99 2.37 -20.00
CA ASN A 40 -13.61 3.19 -18.93
C ASN A 40 -13.62 2.51 -17.55
N MET A 41 -13.49 1.17 -17.49
CA MET A 41 -13.52 0.39 -16.25
C MET A 41 -12.14 -0.15 -15.82
N LEU A 42 -11.14 -0.11 -16.71
CA LEU A 42 -9.82 -0.75 -16.51
C LEU A 42 -8.71 0.26 -16.77
N MET A 43 -8.28 0.89 -15.69
CA MET A 43 -7.10 1.76 -15.66
C MET A 43 -5.96 1.00 -14.98
N ILE A 44 -4.85 0.83 -15.67
CA ILE A 44 -3.61 0.38 -15.03
C ILE A 44 -3.06 1.59 -14.28
N ARG A 45 -2.88 1.45 -12.97
CA ARG A 45 -2.38 2.49 -12.07
C ARG A 45 -1.03 2.05 -11.50
N PRO A 46 0.09 2.37 -12.18
CA PRO A 46 1.43 1.92 -11.79
C PRO A 46 1.81 2.34 -10.37
N GLU A 47 1.30 3.49 -9.91
CA GLU A 47 1.55 4.00 -8.56
C GLU A 47 1.11 3.02 -7.47
N LYS A 48 0.09 2.19 -7.73
CA LYS A 48 -0.46 1.26 -6.74
C LYS A 48 0.53 0.18 -6.35
N ALA A 49 1.52 -0.14 -7.20
CA ALA A 49 2.61 -1.05 -6.85
C ALA A 49 3.52 -0.48 -5.74
N LEU A 50 3.60 0.84 -5.57
CA LEU A 50 4.41 1.42 -4.48
C LEU A 50 3.73 1.33 -3.11
N PHE A 51 2.43 1.04 -3.06
CA PHE A 51 1.65 1.15 -1.83
C PHE A 51 2.09 0.05 -0.85
N PRO A 52 2.08 -1.25 -1.21
CA PRO A 52 2.55 -2.29 -0.30
C PRO A 52 4.02 -2.13 0.07
N VAL A 53 4.85 -1.72 -0.88
CA VAL A 53 6.30 -1.57 -0.68
C VAL A 53 6.61 -0.49 0.33
N LEU A 54 6.06 0.72 0.15
CA LEU A 54 6.31 1.83 1.08
C LEU A 54 5.76 1.53 2.47
N GLY A 55 4.64 0.83 2.57
CA GLY A 55 4.10 0.41 3.85
C GLY A 55 4.95 -0.65 4.53
N LEU A 56 5.40 -1.68 3.81
CA LEU A 56 6.31 -2.72 4.33
C LEU A 56 7.64 -2.14 4.80
N TYR A 57 8.24 -1.24 4.02
CA TYR A 57 9.58 -0.75 4.27
C TYR A 57 9.64 0.45 5.23
N LEU A 58 8.69 1.39 5.13
CA LEU A 58 8.64 2.59 5.99
C LEU A 58 7.60 2.47 7.11
N GLY A 59 6.86 1.38 7.17
CA GLY A 59 5.86 1.11 8.19
C GLY A 59 4.63 2.03 8.06
N PRO A 60 3.96 2.34 9.18
CA PRO A 60 2.77 3.16 9.17
C PRO A 60 3.02 4.62 8.70
N SER A 61 4.25 5.11 8.79
CA SER A 61 4.65 6.42 8.25
C SER A 61 4.63 6.45 6.73
N GLY A 62 5.10 5.38 6.08
CA GLY A 62 4.99 5.22 4.62
C GLY A 62 3.54 5.13 4.18
N ALA A 63 2.73 4.34 4.90
CA ALA A 63 1.31 4.19 4.59
C ALA A 63 0.53 5.50 4.72
N LEU A 64 0.83 6.32 5.73
CA LEU A 64 0.23 7.66 5.86
C LEU A 64 0.65 8.58 4.71
N GLY A 65 1.93 8.57 4.32
CA GLY A 65 2.39 9.36 3.19
C GLY A 65 1.70 8.96 1.88
N VAL A 66 1.57 7.66 1.62
CA VAL A 66 0.82 7.12 0.47
C VAL A 66 -0.62 7.63 0.44
N ALA A 67 -1.31 7.57 1.60
CA ALA A 67 -2.69 8.01 1.72
C ALA A 67 -2.83 9.52 1.47
N ILE A 68 -1.93 10.35 2.04
CA ILE A 68 -1.92 11.80 1.85
C ILE A 68 -1.63 12.17 0.39
N GLY A 69 -0.58 11.58 -0.21
CA GLY A 69 -0.22 11.84 -1.60
C GLY A 69 -1.35 11.49 -2.57
N SER A 70 -2.04 10.38 -2.31
CA SER A 70 -3.20 9.96 -3.11
C SER A 70 -4.43 10.86 -2.91
N LEU A 71 -4.69 11.33 -1.68
CA LEU A 71 -5.82 12.23 -1.39
C LEU A 71 -5.69 13.56 -2.15
N ILE A 72 -4.47 14.09 -2.26
CA ILE A 72 -4.22 15.33 -3.01
C ILE A 72 -4.61 15.15 -4.49
N ILE A 73 -4.28 14.00 -5.09
CA ILE A 73 -4.63 13.67 -6.47
C ILE A 73 -6.14 13.49 -6.63
N ASP A 74 -6.76 12.71 -5.74
CA ASP A 74 -8.19 12.41 -5.76
C ASP A 74 -9.04 13.70 -5.72
N VAL A 75 -8.63 14.68 -4.89
CA VAL A 75 -9.33 15.97 -4.76
C VAL A 75 -8.98 16.93 -5.90
N SER A 76 -7.69 17.08 -6.24
CA SER A 76 -7.23 18.17 -7.11
C SER A 76 -7.32 17.84 -8.59
N ILE A 77 -7.04 16.59 -8.97
CA ILE A 77 -6.98 16.15 -10.37
C ILE A 77 -8.25 15.36 -10.72
N CYS A 78 -8.58 14.33 -9.94
CA CYS A 78 -9.75 13.49 -10.20
C CYS A 78 -11.08 14.14 -9.81
N LYS A 79 -11.05 15.23 -9.04
CA LYS A 79 -12.22 16.02 -8.59
C LYS A 79 -13.27 15.16 -7.88
N TYR A 80 -12.84 14.18 -7.09
CA TYR A 80 -13.76 13.37 -6.29
C TYR A 80 -14.43 14.22 -5.21
N SER A 81 -15.68 13.87 -4.87
CA SER A 81 -16.35 14.48 -3.73
C SER A 81 -15.57 14.17 -2.44
N LEU A 82 -15.68 15.05 -1.45
CA LEU A 82 -14.92 14.92 -0.21
C LEU A 82 -15.21 13.58 0.52
N SER A 83 -16.44 13.07 0.43
CA SER A 83 -16.82 11.77 1.00
C SER A 83 -16.08 10.61 0.33
N ILE A 84 -16.05 10.58 -1.00
CA ILE A 84 -15.33 9.56 -1.77
C ILE A 84 -13.82 9.67 -1.52
N ALA A 85 -13.27 10.88 -1.52
CA ALA A 85 -11.85 11.12 -1.28
C ALA A 85 -11.41 10.65 0.12
N MET A 86 -12.23 10.84 1.15
CA MET A 86 -11.92 10.36 2.51
C MET A 86 -12.00 8.84 2.64
N VAL A 87 -12.98 8.21 1.99
CA VAL A 87 -13.02 6.73 1.92
C VAL A 87 -11.78 6.20 1.20
N ASN A 88 -11.42 6.79 0.06
CA ASN A 88 -10.20 6.43 -0.66
C ASN A 88 -8.93 6.67 0.17
N PHE A 89 -8.86 7.73 0.97
CA PHE A 89 -7.75 7.96 1.89
C PHE A 89 -7.58 6.81 2.88
N CYS A 90 -8.69 6.38 3.52
CA CYS A 90 -8.68 5.23 4.43
C CYS A 90 -8.30 3.93 3.71
N LEU A 91 -8.84 3.70 2.52
CA LEU A 91 -8.52 2.54 1.69
C LEU A 91 -7.05 2.52 1.27
N ASN A 92 -6.50 3.64 0.82
CA ASN A 92 -5.09 3.76 0.41
C ASN A 92 -4.15 3.58 1.59
N PHE A 93 -4.50 4.10 2.77
CA PHE A 93 -3.78 3.83 4.01
C PHE A 93 -3.80 2.35 4.34
N PHE A 94 -4.98 1.71 4.33
CA PHE A 94 -5.12 0.29 4.62
C PHE A 94 -4.34 -0.57 3.62
N TYR A 95 -4.43 -0.23 2.34
CA TYR A 95 -3.77 -0.93 1.26
C TYR A 95 -2.24 -0.92 1.40
N SER A 96 -1.67 0.17 1.87
CA SER A 96 -0.24 0.26 2.18
C SER A 96 0.12 -0.36 3.54
N TYR A 97 -0.70 -0.18 4.57
CA TYR A 97 -0.41 -0.61 5.94
C TYR A 97 -0.62 -2.11 6.20
N ALA A 98 -1.60 -2.74 5.55
CA ALA A 98 -1.94 -4.14 5.79
C ALA A 98 -0.79 -5.11 5.47
N PRO A 99 -0.05 -4.99 4.34
CA PRO A 99 1.12 -5.83 4.06
C PRO A 99 2.17 -5.79 5.17
N TYR A 100 2.49 -4.61 5.69
CA TYR A 100 3.39 -4.44 6.84
C TYR A 100 2.92 -5.26 8.03
N LYS A 101 1.64 -5.11 8.41
CA LYS A 101 1.11 -5.79 9.59
C LYS A 101 1.06 -7.31 9.37
N LEU A 102 0.62 -7.77 8.20
CA LEU A 102 0.54 -9.18 7.86
C LEU A 102 1.93 -9.83 7.82
N TRP A 103 2.95 -9.14 7.30
CA TRP A 103 4.33 -9.62 7.27
C TRP A 103 4.86 -9.97 8.66
N TYR A 104 4.64 -9.09 9.63
CA TYR A 104 5.08 -9.31 11.01
C TYR A 104 4.11 -10.16 11.84
N THR A 105 2.89 -10.42 11.36
CA THR A 105 1.93 -11.31 12.04
C THR A 105 2.14 -12.76 11.63
N PHE A 106 2.32 -13.03 10.33
CA PHE A 106 2.61 -14.36 9.82
C PHE A 106 4.09 -14.70 10.00
N ASN A 107 4.52 -14.92 11.25
CA ASN A 107 5.87 -15.42 11.54
C ASN A 107 5.92 -16.94 11.32
N ILE A 108 6.62 -17.37 10.26
CA ILE A 108 6.95 -18.78 10.01
C ILE A 108 8.21 -19.20 10.82
N LYS A 109 8.93 -18.22 11.40
CA LYS A 109 10.05 -18.42 12.34
C LYS A 109 9.96 -17.40 13.49
N ASP A 110 10.48 -17.76 14.65
CA ASP A 110 10.57 -16.91 15.85
C ASP A 110 11.48 -15.67 15.67
N LYS A 111 12.25 -15.60 14.59
CA LYS A 111 13.08 -14.44 14.25
C LYS A 111 12.30 -13.43 13.44
N CYS A 112 12.40 -12.15 13.81
CA CYS A 112 11.77 -11.07 13.08
C CYS A 112 12.53 -10.82 11.77
N GLU A 113 12.10 -11.47 10.70
CA GLU A 113 12.76 -11.34 9.40
C GLU A 113 12.37 -10.01 8.74
N ILE A 114 13.40 -9.24 8.40
CA ILE A 114 13.29 -8.06 7.53
C ILE A 114 12.62 -8.51 6.22
N PRO A 115 11.69 -7.72 5.64
CA PRO A 115 11.13 -8.02 4.32
C PRO A 115 12.25 -8.12 3.28
N ASN A 116 12.63 -9.35 2.95
CA ASN A 116 13.60 -9.70 1.93
C ASN A 116 13.05 -10.81 1.04
N LEU A 117 13.48 -10.84 -0.22
CA LEU A 117 13.03 -11.81 -1.21
C LEU A 117 14.13 -12.81 -1.58
N ASN A 118 15.08 -13.03 -0.67
CA ASN A 118 16.28 -13.85 -0.94
C ASN A 118 16.00 -15.36 -0.96
N ASN A 119 14.89 -15.79 -0.36
CA ASN A 119 14.52 -17.20 -0.23
C ASN A 119 13.14 -17.46 -0.81
N ILE A 120 12.94 -18.63 -1.41
CA ILE A 120 11.65 -19.02 -2.01
C ILE A 120 10.48 -18.97 -1.01
N ARG A 121 10.73 -19.26 0.27
CA ARG A 121 9.73 -19.16 1.34
C ARG A 121 9.30 -17.71 1.59
N SER A 122 10.26 -16.78 1.59
CA SER A 122 9.97 -15.34 1.74
C SER A 122 9.21 -14.80 0.53
N ILE A 123 9.54 -15.28 -0.67
CA ILE A 123 8.82 -14.96 -1.91
C ILE A 123 7.37 -15.49 -1.83
N LEU A 124 7.16 -16.76 -1.49
CA LEU A 124 5.82 -17.34 -1.36
C LEU A 124 4.99 -16.64 -0.27
N LYS A 125 5.61 -16.32 0.87
CA LYS A 125 4.99 -15.53 1.94
C LYS A 125 4.58 -14.14 1.43
N TYR A 126 5.45 -13.48 0.67
CA TYR A 126 5.16 -12.18 0.08
C TYR A 126 3.96 -12.25 -0.86
N ILE A 127 4.00 -13.17 -1.83
CA ILE A 127 2.91 -13.39 -2.80
C ILE A 127 1.57 -13.61 -2.09
N PHE A 128 1.55 -14.46 -1.04
CA PHE A 128 0.34 -14.73 -0.27
C PHE A 128 -0.18 -13.50 0.50
N ILE A 129 0.70 -12.74 1.14
CA ILE A 129 0.32 -11.51 1.85
C ILE A 129 -0.29 -10.50 0.89
N ILE A 130 0.35 -10.32 -0.26
CA ILE A 130 -0.10 -9.36 -1.27
C ILE A 130 -1.43 -9.81 -1.90
N PHE A 131 -1.60 -11.11 -2.16
CA PHE A 131 -2.87 -11.67 -2.63
C PHE A 131 -4.02 -11.32 -1.67
N ILE A 132 -3.85 -11.58 -0.37
CA ILE A 132 -4.85 -11.23 0.66
C ILE A 132 -5.10 -9.72 0.68
N ASN A 133 -4.04 -8.92 0.58
CA ASN A 133 -4.13 -7.46 0.61
C ASN A 133 -4.97 -6.92 -0.55
N TYR A 134 -4.66 -7.30 -1.80
CA TYR A 134 -5.41 -6.88 -2.98
C TYR A 134 -6.86 -7.35 -2.94
N LEU A 135 -7.10 -8.60 -2.52
CA LEU A 135 -8.46 -9.13 -2.41
C LEU A 135 -9.26 -8.32 -1.38
N SER A 136 -8.67 -8.05 -0.22
CA SER A 136 -9.31 -7.27 0.85
C SER A 136 -9.60 -5.84 0.41
N VAL A 137 -8.65 -5.18 -0.25
CA VAL A 137 -8.82 -3.80 -0.71
C VAL A 137 -9.87 -3.69 -1.79
N SER A 138 -9.90 -4.62 -2.75
CA SER A 138 -10.95 -4.66 -3.79
C SER A 138 -12.34 -4.89 -3.18
N LEU A 139 -12.46 -5.80 -2.22
CA LEU A 139 -13.71 -6.04 -1.49
C LEU A 139 -14.19 -4.79 -0.75
N ILE A 140 -13.32 -4.18 0.08
CA ILE A 140 -13.70 -3.02 0.88
C ILE A 140 -13.99 -1.82 -0.04
N SER A 141 -13.25 -1.67 -1.14
CA SER A 141 -13.50 -0.60 -2.12
C SER A 141 -14.88 -0.73 -2.77
N GLU A 142 -15.25 -1.93 -3.24
CA GLU A 142 -16.55 -2.17 -3.86
C GLU A 142 -17.69 -1.99 -2.84
N LEU A 143 -17.53 -2.51 -1.62
CA LEU A 143 -18.48 -2.30 -0.53
C LEU A 143 -18.67 -0.81 -0.23
N SER A 144 -17.57 -0.06 -0.13
CA SER A 144 -17.65 1.37 0.19
C SER A 144 -18.33 2.16 -0.93
N LEU A 145 -18.05 1.84 -2.19
CA LEU A 145 -18.71 2.46 -3.35
C LEU A 145 -20.20 2.12 -3.42
N SER A 146 -20.56 0.86 -3.14
CA SER A 146 -21.96 0.42 -3.11
C SER A 146 -22.79 1.23 -2.11
N VAL A 147 -22.23 1.47 -0.92
CA VAL A 147 -22.87 2.28 0.14
C VAL A 147 -22.91 3.76 -0.23
N LEU A 148 -21.83 4.31 -0.76
CA LEU A 148 -21.74 5.75 -1.09
C LEU A 148 -22.59 6.16 -2.29
N LEU A 149 -22.72 5.28 -3.28
CA LEU A 149 -23.44 5.55 -4.53
C LEU A 149 -24.84 4.93 -4.56
N GLY A 150 -25.22 4.15 -3.53
CA GLY A 150 -26.49 3.42 -3.49
C GLY A 150 -26.61 2.35 -4.58
N GLN A 151 -25.48 1.81 -5.04
CA GLN A 151 -25.42 0.81 -6.11
C GLN A 151 -25.33 -0.60 -5.53
N ASN A 152 -25.82 -1.59 -6.28
CA ASN A 152 -25.63 -2.99 -5.91
C ASN A 152 -24.16 -3.39 -6.06
N ILE A 153 -23.69 -4.28 -5.20
CA ILE A 153 -22.34 -4.84 -5.26
C ILE A 153 -22.17 -5.58 -6.59
N ASN A 154 -21.20 -5.16 -7.40
CA ASN A 154 -20.88 -5.85 -8.64
C ASN A 154 -19.64 -6.74 -8.44
N ILE A 155 -19.90 -8.05 -8.29
CA ILE A 155 -18.85 -9.05 -8.04
C ILE A 155 -17.89 -9.14 -9.23
N GLU A 156 -18.38 -8.98 -10.47
CA GLU A 156 -17.53 -9.04 -11.66
C GLU A 156 -16.53 -7.88 -11.69
N ILE A 157 -17.01 -6.65 -11.42
CA ILE A 157 -16.15 -5.47 -11.34
C ILE A 157 -15.13 -5.61 -10.21
N MET A 158 -15.55 -6.16 -9.06
CA MET A 158 -14.66 -6.42 -7.93
C MET A 158 -13.53 -7.40 -8.28
N ILE A 159 -13.86 -8.54 -8.91
CA ILE A 159 -12.87 -9.55 -9.33
C ILE A 159 -11.93 -8.97 -10.39
N LEU A 160 -12.49 -8.22 -11.35
CA LEU A 160 -11.74 -7.64 -12.44
C LEU A 160 -10.77 -6.55 -11.95
N ARG A 161 -11.19 -5.71 -10.98
CA ARG A 161 -10.30 -4.77 -10.28
C ARG A 161 -9.21 -5.49 -9.49
N PHE A 162 -9.56 -6.58 -8.80
CA PHE A 162 -8.60 -7.41 -8.09
C PHE A 162 -7.52 -7.97 -9.02
N LEU A 163 -7.91 -8.65 -10.11
CA LEU A 163 -6.97 -9.27 -11.05
C LEU A 163 -6.11 -8.22 -11.78
N ASN A 164 -6.71 -7.10 -12.17
CA ASN A 164 -6.01 -6.01 -12.85
C ASN A 164 -4.91 -5.40 -11.98
N ASN A 165 -5.22 -5.20 -10.71
CA ASN A 165 -4.25 -4.67 -9.76
C ASN A 165 -3.19 -5.73 -9.41
N TYR A 166 -3.61 -6.94 -9.03
CA TYR A 166 -2.71 -7.99 -8.57
C TYR A 166 -1.68 -8.42 -9.63
N ASN A 167 -2.11 -8.80 -10.84
CA ASN A 167 -1.24 -9.49 -11.79
C ASN A 167 0.00 -8.69 -12.21
N PHE A 168 -0.18 -7.41 -12.53
CA PHE A 168 0.92 -6.55 -12.98
C PHE A 168 1.70 -5.96 -11.80
N GLN A 169 1.00 -5.53 -10.75
CA GLN A 169 1.62 -4.77 -9.68
C GLN A 169 2.46 -5.65 -8.75
N VAL A 170 2.09 -6.92 -8.54
CA VAL A 170 2.90 -7.87 -7.75
C VAL A 170 4.32 -8.04 -8.32
N ILE A 171 4.46 -8.12 -9.64
CA ILE A 171 5.77 -8.25 -10.29
C ILE A 171 6.60 -7.00 -10.04
N LEU A 172 6.00 -5.83 -10.26
CA LEU A 172 6.67 -4.54 -10.09
C LEU A 172 7.05 -4.29 -8.63
N GLU A 173 6.17 -4.62 -7.69
CA GLU A 173 6.42 -4.59 -6.25
C GLU A 173 7.64 -5.43 -5.84
N MET A 174 7.72 -6.67 -6.31
CA MET A 174 8.84 -7.56 -5.98
C MET A 174 10.16 -6.97 -6.48
N LEU A 175 10.18 -6.41 -7.70
CA LEU A 175 11.37 -5.75 -8.25
C LEU A 175 11.79 -4.56 -7.37
N ILE A 176 10.85 -3.71 -6.97
CA ILE A 176 11.17 -2.57 -6.09
C ILE A 176 11.68 -3.05 -4.73
N LEU A 177 11.09 -4.10 -4.15
CA LEU A 177 11.55 -4.66 -2.88
C LEU A 177 12.97 -5.25 -2.96
N ILE A 178 13.31 -5.92 -4.07
CA ILE A 178 14.67 -6.42 -4.29
C ILE A 178 15.64 -5.24 -4.35
N ILE A 179 15.33 -4.19 -5.12
CA ILE A 179 16.17 -2.99 -5.22
C ILE A 179 16.33 -2.34 -3.84
N LEU A 180 15.25 -2.18 -3.08
CA LEU A 180 15.31 -1.61 -1.73
C LEU A 180 16.14 -2.48 -0.78
N SER A 181 16.07 -3.81 -0.90
CA SER A 181 16.88 -4.72 -0.09
C SER A 181 18.38 -4.63 -0.38
N THR A 182 18.77 -4.13 -1.55
CA THR A 182 20.17 -3.84 -1.89
C THR A 182 20.64 -2.45 -1.46
N THR A 183 19.75 -1.58 -1.00
CA THR A 183 20.09 -0.23 -0.53
C THR A 183 20.32 -0.20 0.98
N ASP A 184 21.06 0.80 1.46
CA ASP A 184 21.32 1.01 2.91
C ASP A 184 20.09 1.51 3.69
N ILE A 185 18.92 1.60 3.04
CA ILE A 185 17.68 2.05 3.69
C ILE A 185 17.23 0.98 4.67
N LYS A 186 17.22 1.32 5.97
CA LYS A 186 16.79 0.39 7.01
C LYS A 186 15.26 0.29 7.07
N PRO A 187 14.69 -0.91 6.93
CA PRO A 187 13.25 -1.10 7.00
C PRO A 187 12.71 -0.87 8.42
N HIS A 188 11.47 -0.41 8.50
CA HIS A 188 10.78 -0.17 9.76
C HIS A 188 10.37 -1.50 10.40
N ILE A 189 10.74 -1.66 11.67
CA ILE A 189 10.43 -2.84 12.48
C ILE A 189 9.45 -2.42 13.59
N PRO A 190 8.36 -3.19 13.82
CA PRO A 190 7.39 -2.88 14.86
C PRO A 190 8.03 -2.84 16.27
N ARG A 191 7.51 -1.99 17.14
CA ARG A 191 8.08 -1.78 18.49
C ARG A 191 7.99 -3.02 19.36
N SER A 192 6.96 -3.83 19.18
CA SER A 192 6.78 -5.10 19.90
C SER A 192 7.87 -6.13 19.59
N LYS A 193 8.55 -6.00 18.45
CA LYS A 193 9.52 -6.96 17.92
C LYS A 193 10.97 -6.47 17.94
N THR A 194 11.21 -5.23 18.36
CA THR A 194 12.54 -4.60 18.34
C THR A 194 13.52 -5.22 19.33
N ASN A 195 13.02 -5.80 20.44
CA ASN A 195 13.86 -6.45 21.45
C ASN A 195 14.38 -7.82 21.00
N ILE A 196 13.70 -8.49 20.05
CA ILE A 196 14.07 -9.83 19.56
C ILE A 196 15.22 -9.78 18.56
N LEU A 197 15.46 -8.61 17.92
CA LEU A 197 16.52 -8.40 16.94
C LEU A 197 17.84 -7.87 17.53
N LYS A 198 17.84 -7.52 18.83
CA LYS A 198 19.04 -7.06 19.56
C LYS A 198 19.75 -8.19 20.33
N MET A 199 19.17 -9.39 20.33
CA MET A 199 19.78 -10.64 20.82
C MET A 199 20.26 -11.47 19.64
#